data_AF-A0A2M8DKQ6-F1
#
_entry.id   AF-A0A2M8DKQ6-F1
#
_cell.length_a   1.000
_cell.length_b   1.000
_cell.length_c   1.000
_cell.angle_alpha   90.00
_cell.angle_beta   90.00
_cell.angle_gamma   90.00
#
_symmetry.space_group_name_H-M   'P 1'
#
loop_
_entity.id
_entity.type
_entity.pdbx_description
1 polymer ?
#
loop_
_entity_poly.entity_id
_entity_poly.type
_entity_poly.pdbx_seq_one_letter_code
_entity_poly.pdbx_strand_id
1 'polypeptide(L)'
;MVCRLALRTLLFVSITAVAACNSPFARYAPEAASPAAGPADYRIFIHYELGMHCTGFDFSYCCILPPYNSIQAQVVRVGEMPARLGADPADPKVVVEPDSPRRFRLRYRVVDNSFSEFAKLLYWEAMFDIDGDGDDRENGETVSNAEWTHLYLYTDLKGGNPTQSSADAEKRFVGLGPLALARDHGPTGAYLKGGDLEWSGEQGTVVFTKSPLLDNVPIRLTNPRIWEALGLPLTPLLDSEREGKSFRTVVEEDIQPFQVAEVTLVDADSGEPVRGTGGQVVRYTGTEPIDMPACPRCHAGPRPNTPYPGVWEKVEAERS
;
A
#
# COMPACT_ATOMS: atom_id res chain seq x y z
N MET A 1 -37.88 -57.00 -33.09
CA MET A 1 -38.98 -56.58 -32.21
C MET A 1 -38.42 -56.43 -30.80
N VAL A 2 -38.27 -55.16 -30.36
CA VAL A 2 -38.27 -54.65 -28.97
C VAL A 2 -37.13 -55.05 -28.00
N CYS A 3 -36.20 -54.11 -27.84
CA CYS A 3 -35.79 -53.43 -26.58
C CYS A 3 -35.29 -54.26 -25.36
N ARG A 4 -34.02 -54.06 -24.96
CA ARG A 4 -33.67 -53.33 -23.72
C ARG A 4 -32.17 -53.02 -23.62
N LEU A 5 -31.93 -51.73 -23.46
CA LEU A 5 -30.70 -51.00 -23.15
C LEU A 5 -30.32 -51.23 -21.68
N ALA A 6 -29.03 -51.40 -21.37
CA ALA A 6 -28.42 -51.09 -20.07
C ALA A 6 -26.91 -50.89 -20.29
N LEU A 7 -26.50 -49.72 -20.77
CA LEU A 7 -26.04 -48.59 -19.96
C LEU A 7 -24.89 -48.95 -19.00
N ARG A 8 -23.70 -49.21 -19.57
CA ARG A 8 -22.42 -49.02 -18.87
C ARG A 8 -21.93 -47.61 -19.21
N THR A 9 -22.46 -46.62 -18.50
CA THR A 9 -21.98 -45.24 -18.59
C THR A 9 -21.24 -44.89 -17.31
N LEU A 10 -20.08 -44.27 -17.50
CA LEU A 10 -19.11 -43.81 -16.53
C LEU A 10 -19.73 -43.23 -15.25
N LEU A 11 -19.20 -43.66 -14.10
CA LEU A 11 -19.23 -42.88 -12.86
C LEU A 11 -17.78 -42.66 -12.38
N PHE A 12 -16.98 -41.99 -13.21
CA PHE A 12 -15.80 -41.25 -12.73
C PHE A 12 -16.29 -39.83 -12.42
N VAL A 13 -17.04 -39.69 -11.32
CA VAL A 13 -17.34 -38.39 -10.75
C VAL A 13 -16.05 -37.92 -10.07
N SER A 14 -15.37 -37.03 -10.78
CA SER A 14 -14.38 -36.04 -10.34
C SER A 14 -14.39 -35.75 -8.84
N ILE A 15 -13.50 -36.43 -8.10
CA ILE A 15 -13.13 -36.07 -6.72
C ILE A 15 -12.25 -34.80 -6.69
N THR A 16 -11.73 -34.34 -7.83
CA THR A 16 -10.87 -33.16 -7.94
C THR A 16 -11.60 -31.81 -7.94
N ALA A 17 -12.91 -31.76 -8.19
CA ALA A 17 -13.64 -30.48 -8.30
C ALA A 17 -14.13 -29.92 -6.95
N VAL A 18 -14.32 -30.77 -5.93
CA VAL A 18 -14.91 -30.34 -4.65
C VAL A 18 -13.86 -29.69 -3.73
N ALA A 19 -12.57 -30.01 -3.90
CA ALA A 19 -11.49 -29.42 -3.09
C ALA A 19 -11.12 -27.98 -3.50
N ALA A 20 -11.49 -27.53 -4.71
CA ALA A 20 -11.16 -26.18 -5.19
C ALA A 20 -12.12 -25.10 -4.69
N CYS A 21 -13.37 -25.43 -4.34
CA CYS A 21 -14.37 -24.44 -3.93
C CYS A 21 -14.22 -23.92 -2.49
N ASN A 22 -13.48 -24.63 -1.63
CA ASN A 22 -13.28 -24.25 -0.22
C ASN A 22 -11.84 -23.85 0.10
N SER A 23 -10.99 -23.61 -0.90
CA SER A 23 -9.66 -23.06 -0.66
C SER A 23 -9.79 -21.56 -0.36
N PRO A 24 -9.23 -21.04 0.75
CA PRO A 24 -9.14 -19.60 0.98
C PRO A 24 -8.31 -18.88 -0.10
N PHE A 25 -7.60 -19.64 -0.95
CA PHE A 25 -6.88 -19.14 -2.11
C PHE A 25 -7.70 -19.13 -3.40
N ALA A 26 -8.91 -19.70 -3.42
CA ALA A 26 -9.76 -19.72 -4.62
C ALA A 26 -10.16 -18.31 -5.07
N ARG A 27 -10.32 -17.37 -4.13
CA ARG A 27 -10.56 -15.94 -4.39
C ARG A 27 -9.35 -15.20 -4.98
N TYR A 28 -8.15 -15.75 -4.78
CA TYR A 28 -6.90 -15.25 -5.37
C TYR A 28 -6.46 -16.05 -6.58
N ALA A 29 -7.29 -17.00 -7.05
CA ALA A 29 -7.00 -17.65 -8.31
C ALA A 29 -6.87 -16.53 -9.34
N PRO A 30 -5.67 -16.31 -9.91
CA PRO A 30 -5.57 -15.41 -11.04
C PRO A 30 -6.58 -15.95 -12.06
N GLU A 31 -7.35 -15.06 -12.68
CA GLU A 31 -8.10 -15.43 -13.87
C GLU A 31 -7.14 -16.26 -14.73
N ALA A 32 -7.49 -17.55 -14.92
CA ALA A 32 -6.55 -18.65 -15.12
C ALA A 32 -5.25 -18.18 -15.78
N ALA A 33 -4.12 -18.29 -15.05
CA ALA A 33 -2.80 -17.80 -15.48
C ALA A 33 -2.71 -17.86 -17.00
N SER A 34 -2.82 -16.66 -17.61
CA SER A 34 -3.12 -16.55 -19.03
C SER A 34 -2.18 -17.48 -19.80
N PRO A 35 -2.71 -18.37 -20.65
CA PRO A 35 -1.92 -19.43 -21.27
C PRO A 35 -0.66 -18.82 -21.86
N ALA A 36 0.50 -19.33 -21.46
CA ALA A 36 1.85 -18.85 -21.77
C ALA A 36 1.81 -17.67 -22.75
N ALA A 37 1.68 -16.46 -22.20
CA ALA A 37 1.32 -15.27 -22.98
C ALA A 37 2.11 -15.25 -24.29
N GLY A 38 1.41 -15.25 -25.43
CA GLY A 38 2.01 -14.92 -26.72
C GLY A 38 2.78 -13.59 -26.62
N PRO A 39 3.61 -13.23 -27.61
CA PRO A 39 4.47 -12.05 -27.53
C PRO A 39 3.66 -10.86 -26.99
N ALA A 40 4.03 -10.42 -25.79
CA ALA A 40 3.31 -9.37 -25.07
C ALA A 40 3.99 -8.05 -25.40
N ASP A 41 3.25 -7.05 -25.87
CA ASP A 41 3.82 -5.77 -26.29
C ASP A 41 4.36 -4.96 -25.11
N TYR A 42 3.82 -5.21 -23.91
CA TYR A 42 4.25 -4.60 -22.66
C TYR A 42 4.29 -5.62 -21.53
N ARG A 43 5.17 -5.38 -20.56
CA ARG A 43 5.26 -6.11 -19.30
C ARG A 43 5.30 -5.12 -18.15
N ILE A 44 4.55 -5.42 -17.09
CA ILE A 44 4.58 -4.68 -15.84
C ILE A 44 5.33 -5.55 -14.83
N PHE A 45 6.28 -4.95 -14.15
CA PHE A 45 6.95 -5.51 -12.98
C PHE A 45 6.46 -4.74 -11.78
N ILE A 46 6.05 -5.45 -10.73
CA ILE A 46 5.66 -4.83 -9.48
C ILE A 46 6.64 -5.28 -8.40
N HIS A 47 7.18 -4.32 -7.68
CA HIS A 47 7.92 -4.48 -6.44
C HIS A 47 7.05 -3.96 -5.30
N TYR A 48 7.10 -4.67 -4.18
CA TYR A 48 6.38 -4.30 -2.99
C TYR A 48 7.40 -4.09 -1.89
N GLU A 49 7.31 -2.96 -1.21
CA GLU A 49 8.09 -2.75 -0.01
C GLU A 49 7.24 -3.17 1.16
N LEU A 50 7.69 -4.16 1.94
CA LEU A 50 7.05 -4.49 3.20
C LEU A 50 7.02 -3.20 4.04
N GLY A 51 5.85 -2.57 4.09
CA GLY A 51 5.57 -1.48 4.98
C GLY A 51 5.84 -1.99 6.38
N MET A 52 6.94 -1.57 6.99
CA MET A 52 7.34 -2.18 8.25
C MET A 52 6.29 -1.74 9.28
N HIS A 53 5.68 -2.70 9.93
CA HIS A 53 4.35 -2.66 10.58
C HIS A 53 4.48 -2.81 12.10
N CYS A 54 5.63 -2.45 12.64
CA CYS A 54 5.77 -2.31 14.07
C CYS A 54 5.18 -0.92 14.43
N THR A 55 4.79 -0.70 15.67
CA THR A 55 4.53 0.66 16.18
C THR A 55 5.10 0.68 17.60
N GLY A 56 5.81 1.76 17.93
CA GLY A 56 6.41 1.94 19.25
C GLY A 56 5.38 2.35 20.31
N PHE A 57 5.78 2.40 21.58
CA PHE A 57 4.90 2.83 22.69
C PHE A 57 4.73 4.34 22.82
N ASP A 58 5.55 5.11 22.11
CA ASP A 58 5.65 6.56 22.24
C ASP A 58 6.06 7.19 20.89
N PHE A 59 5.32 8.20 20.45
CA PHE A 59 5.61 8.91 19.19
C PHE A 59 6.92 9.71 19.24
N SER A 60 7.41 10.11 20.43
CA SER A 60 8.62 10.93 20.61
C SER A 60 9.93 10.20 20.27
N TYR A 61 9.93 8.87 20.36
CA TYR A 61 11.07 8.01 20.06
C TYR A 61 10.78 7.00 18.95
N CYS A 62 9.81 7.32 18.10
CA CYS A 62 9.41 6.49 16.98
C CYS A 62 10.52 6.41 15.92
N CYS A 63 11.48 5.52 16.13
CA CYS A 63 12.05 4.77 15.03
C CYS A 63 11.18 3.54 14.90
N ILE A 64 10.09 3.60 14.13
CA ILE A 64 9.39 2.46 13.55
C ILE A 64 8.22 3.03 12.71
N LEU A 65 8.51 3.25 11.44
CA LEU A 65 7.82 2.64 10.30
C LEU A 65 6.32 2.39 10.53
N PRO A 66 5.47 3.23 9.94
CA PRO A 66 4.04 3.10 10.13
C PRO A 66 3.49 1.97 9.22
N PRO A 67 2.39 1.29 9.59
CA PRO A 67 1.87 0.10 8.89
C PRO A 67 1.23 0.48 7.55
N TYR A 68 2.10 0.80 6.60
CA TYR A 68 1.79 1.36 5.31
C TYR A 68 2.68 0.70 4.26
N ASN A 69 2.07 -0.06 3.36
CA ASN A 69 2.77 -0.73 2.27
C ASN A 69 2.91 0.20 1.07
N SER A 70 3.66 -0.18 0.04
CA SER A 70 3.73 0.60 -1.19
C SER A 70 3.73 -0.29 -2.41
N ILE A 71 2.91 0.08 -3.39
CA ILE A 71 2.99 -0.49 -4.73
C ILE A 71 4.02 0.30 -5.50
N GLN A 72 5.12 -0.34 -5.88
CA GLN A 72 6.09 0.21 -6.82
C GLN A 72 6.05 -0.60 -8.11
N ALA A 73 5.99 0.04 -9.26
CA ALA A 73 5.91 -0.65 -10.53
C ALA A 73 6.81 -0.03 -11.60
N GLN A 74 7.18 -0.85 -12.58
CA GLN A 74 7.78 -0.39 -13.82
C GLN A 74 7.12 -1.11 -15.00
N VAL A 75 6.76 -0.34 -16.02
CA VAL A 75 6.29 -0.87 -17.29
C VAL A 75 7.38 -0.80 -18.34
N VAL A 76 7.53 -1.88 -19.11
CA VAL A 76 8.53 -2.05 -20.15
C VAL A 76 7.82 -2.45 -21.43
N ARG A 77 8.10 -1.75 -22.53
CA ARG A 77 7.73 -2.19 -23.87
C ARG A 77 8.66 -3.31 -24.29
N VAL A 78 8.10 -4.40 -24.76
CA VAL A 78 8.83 -5.56 -25.27
C VAL A 78 9.12 -5.37 -26.75
N GLY A 79 10.32 -5.74 -27.17
CA GLY A 79 10.78 -5.69 -28.55
C GLY A 79 12.21 -6.20 -28.64
N GLU A 80 12.86 -6.07 -29.80
CA GLU A 80 14.28 -6.42 -29.95
C GLU A 80 15.17 -5.68 -28.94
N MET A 81 14.86 -4.41 -28.70
CA MET A 81 15.41 -3.60 -27.62
C MET A 81 14.29 -3.17 -26.66
N PRO A 82 14.20 -3.79 -25.47
CA PRO A 82 13.23 -3.40 -24.46
C PRO A 82 13.43 -1.94 -24.02
N ALA A 83 12.33 -1.22 -23.83
CA ALA A 83 12.37 0.17 -23.40
C ALA A 83 11.50 0.38 -22.17
N ARG A 84 12.04 1.02 -21.13
CA ARG A 84 11.22 1.49 -20.00
C ARG A 84 10.36 2.66 -20.46
N LEU A 85 9.12 2.74 -19.98
CA LEU A 85 8.31 3.92 -20.18
C LEU A 85 8.49 4.84 -18.97
N GLY A 86 8.59 6.14 -19.26
CA GLY A 86 8.70 7.21 -18.28
C GLY A 86 7.43 8.04 -18.20
N ALA A 87 7.45 9.11 -17.42
CA ALA A 87 6.31 9.99 -17.26
C ALA A 87 6.29 11.17 -18.22
N ASP A 88 5.10 11.69 -18.48
CA ASP A 88 4.94 13.01 -19.07
C ASP A 88 5.49 14.09 -18.11
N PRO A 89 6.35 15.01 -18.58
CA PRO A 89 6.86 16.09 -17.74
C PRO A 89 5.79 17.01 -17.13
N ALA A 90 4.60 17.09 -17.74
CA ALA A 90 3.49 17.93 -17.30
C ALA A 90 2.47 17.19 -16.41
N ASP A 91 2.43 15.86 -16.45
CA ASP A 91 1.52 15.04 -15.63
C ASP A 91 2.24 13.77 -15.15
N PRO A 92 2.67 13.70 -13.87
CA PRO A 92 3.43 12.58 -13.34
C PRO A 92 2.63 11.27 -13.24
N LYS A 93 1.32 11.27 -13.55
CA LYS A 93 0.48 10.06 -13.61
C LYS A 93 0.34 9.50 -15.03
N VAL A 94 0.79 10.24 -16.04
CA VAL A 94 0.73 9.81 -17.43
C VAL A 94 2.04 9.16 -17.85
N VAL A 95 1.94 7.90 -18.26
CA VAL A 95 3.02 7.11 -18.85
C VAL A 95 3.13 7.46 -20.33
N VAL A 96 4.34 7.74 -20.79
CA VAL A 96 4.65 8.01 -22.19
C VAL A 96 5.62 6.97 -22.75
N GLU A 97 5.34 6.51 -23.96
CA GLU A 97 6.25 5.68 -24.72
C GLU A 97 7.16 6.57 -25.59
N PRO A 98 8.49 6.35 -25.58
CA PRO A 98 9.39 7.05 -26.50
C PRO A 98 8.96 6.87 -27.96
N ASP A 99 9.01 7.95 -28.73
CA ASP A 99 8.73 7.95 -30.17
C ASP A 99 7.31 7.52 -30.57
N SER A 100 6.37 7.59 -29.63
CA SER A 100 4.98 7.17 -29.82
C SER A 100 4.02 8.25 -29.29
N PRO A 101 2.91 8.55 -29.98
CA PRO A 101 1.89 9.46 -29.47
C PRO A 101 1.02 8.82 -28.38
N ARG A 102 1.20 7.52 -28.10
CA ARG A 102 0.36 6.78 -27.14
C ARG A 102 0.66 7.25 -25.72
N ARG A 103 -0.42 7.45 -24.95
CA ARG A 103 -0.39 7.90 -23.57
C ARG A 103 -1.13 6.87 -22.73
N PHE A 104 -0.57 6.50 -21.59
CA PHE A 104 -1.15 5.50 -20.72
C PHE A 104 -1.18 5.98 -19.27
N ARG A 105 -1.82 5.19 -18.41
CA ARG A 105 -1.66 5.26 -16.96
C ARG A 105 -1.47 3.86 -16.39
N LEU A 106 -0.86 3.77 -15.23
CA LEU A 106 -0.77 2.52 -14.46
C LEU A 106 -1.82 2.56 -13.37
N ARG A 107 -2.96 1.91 -13.60
CA ARG A 107 -4.04 1.85 -12.61
C ARG A 107 -3.79 0.73 -11.63
N TYR A 108 -3.77 1.04 -10.34
CA TYR A 108 -3.60 0.06 -9.28
C TYR A 108 -4.88 -0.16 -8.48
N ARG A 109 -4.97 -1.34 -7.86
CA ARG A 109 -5.92 -1.67 -6.80
C ARG A 109 -5.34 -2.76 -5.91
N VAL A 110 -5.86 -2.86 -4.70
CA VAL A 110 -5.63 -4.02 -3.83
C VAL A 110 -6.92 -4.84 -3.76
N VAL A 111 -6.80 -6.13 -4.04
CA VAL A 111 -7.92 -7.07 -4.10
C VAL A 111 -8.45 -7.30 -2.69
N ASP A 112 -9.74 -7.01 -2.51
CA ASP A 112 -10.45 -7.26 -1.24
C ASP A 112 -9.82 -6.52 -0.04
N ASN A 113 -9.20 -5.36 -0.29
CA ASN A 113 -8.59 -4.50 0.74
C ASN A 113 -8.63 -3.02 0.33
N SER A 114 -9.83 -2.47 0.23
CA SER A 114 -10.08 -1.11 -0.26
C SER A 114 -10.28 -0.07 0.83
N PHE A 115 -10.35 -0.50 2.08
CA PHE A 115 -10.40 0.34 3.27
C PHE A 115 -9.60 -0.33 4.41
N SER A 116 -9.18 0.48 5.37
CA SER A 116 -8.44 0.05 6.54
C SER A 116 -9.08 0.57 7.83
N GLU A 117 -9.58 1.80 7.82
CA GLU A 117 -10.06 2.46 9.02
C GLU A 117 -11.46 1.98 9.44
N PHE A 118 -11.82 2.18 10.71
CA PHE A 118 -12.99 1.63 11.45
C PHE A 118 -13.00 0.11 11.67
N ALA A 119 -13.30 -0.66 10.63
CA ALA A 119 -13.68 -2.08 10.79
C ALA A 119 -12.47 -3.03 10.82
N LYS A 120 -11.30 -2.55 10.33
CA LYS A 120 -10.05 -3.32 10.28
C LYS A 120 -8.94 -2.71 11.13
N LEU A 121 -8.90 -1.39 11.30
CA LEU A 121 -7.93 -0.68 12.16
C LEU A 121 -8.61 0.51 12.85
N LEU A 122 -9.07 0.32 14.09
CA LEU A 122 -9.70 1.39 14.88
C LEU A 122 -8.67 2.42 15.38
N TYR A 123 -7.42 2.01 15.58
CA TYR A 123 -6.35 2.87 16.09
C TYR A 123 -6.13 4.12 15.24
N TRP A 124 -6.26 4.00 13.91
CA TRP A 124 -5.97 5.10 12.99
C TRP A 124 -6.91 6.29 13.06
N GLU A 125 -8.10 6.10 13.61
CA GLU A 125 -9.11 7.14 13.79
C GLU A 125 -9.29 7.53 15.25
N ALA A 126 -8.47 6.98 16.14
CA ALA A 126 -8.45 7.45 17.51
C ALA A 126 -8.09 8.94 17.49
N MET A 127 -8.94 9.75 18.14
CA MET A 127 -8.70 11.17 18.34
C MET A 127 -7.38 11.37 19.06
N PHE A 128 -6.57 12.29 18.57
CA PHE A 128 -5.27 12.61 19.14
C PHE A 128 -5.01 14.10 18.94
N ASP A 129 -4.86 14.83 20.03
CA ASP A 129 -4.47 16.25 20.07
C ASP A 129 -3.03 16.38 19.55
N ILE A 130 -2.89 16.70 18.26
CA ILE A 130 -1.60 16.69 17.54
C ILE A 130 -0.86 18.01 17.80
N ASP A 131 -1.58 19.11 17.93
CA ASP A 131 -0.99 20.44 18.09
C ASP A 131 -0.84 20.89 19.55
N GLY A 132 -1.43 20.14 20.49
CA GLY A 132 -1.28 20.30 21.93
C GLY A 132 -2.16 21.42 22.52
N ASP A 133 -3.24 21.81 21.84
CA ASP A 133 -4.14 22.87 22.29
C ASP A 133 -5.21 22.40 23.31
N GLY A 134 -5.33 21.08 23.47
CA GLY A 134 -6.26 20.43 24.40
C GLY A 134 -7.63 20.06 23.82
N ASP A 135 -7.87 20.19 22.51
CA ASP A 135 -9.12 19.80 21.83
C ASP A 135 -8.92 18.82 20.68
N ASP A 136 -8.91 17.52 21.00
CA ASP A 136 -8.75 16.39 20.06
C ASP A 136 -9.88 16.18 19.01
N ARG A 137 -10.80 17.13 18.86
CA ARG A 137 -12.00 17.00 18.01
C ARG A 137 -11.89 17.71 16.68
N GLU A 138 -10.77 18.37 16.43
CA GLU A 138 -10.56 19.08 15.20
C GLU A 138 -10.36 18.14 14.01
N ASN A 139 -10.67 18.62 12.81
CA ASN A 139 -10.57 17.78 11.63
C ASN A 139 -9.11 17.48 11.29
N GLY A 140 -8.74 16.20 11.32
CA GLY A 140 -7.38 15.74 11.08
C GLY A 140 -6.66 15.30 12.35
N GLU A 141 -7.22 15.57 13.52
CA GLU A 141 -6.66 15.18 14.82
C GLU A 141 -6.91 13.71 15.12
N THR A 142 -6.08 12.90 14.49
CA THR A 142 -6.14 11.46 14.56
C THR A 142 -4.74 10.92 14.72
N VAL A 143 -4.66 9.77 15.36
CA VAL A 143 -3.41 9.00 15.46
C VAL A 143 -2.75 8.76 14.10
N SER A 144 -3.53 8.55 13.02
CA SER A 144 -2.96 8.39 11.68
C SER A 144 -2.17 9.61 11.23
N ASN A 145 -2.67 10.81 11.48
CA ASN A 145 -1.94 12.04 11.21
C ASN A 145 -0.77 12.28 12.18
N ALA A 146 -0.99 12.00 13.47
CA ALA A 146 0.03 12.18 14.50
C ALA A 146 1.31 11.39 14.20
N GLU A 147 1.14 10.15 13.73
CA GLU A 147 2.24 9.24 13.40
C GLU A 147 3.22 9.84 12.38
N TRP A 148 2.76 10.68 11.45
CA TRP A 148 3.61 11.22 10.37
C TRP A 148 4.22 12.58 10.66
N THR A 149 3.90 13.21 11.79
CA THR A 149 4.35 14.57 12.13
C THR A 149 5.86 14.69 12.35
N HIS A 150 6.58 13.57 12.45
CA HIS A 150 8.04 13.53 12.46
C HIS A 150 8.64 13.63 11.05
N LEU A 151 7.83 13.63 9.99
CA LEU A 151 8.25 13.83 8.60
C LEU A 151 7.74 15.16 8.06
N TYR A 152 8.54 15.81 7.23
CA TYR A 152 8.15 17.07 6.60
C TYR A 152 8.79 17.28 5.23
N LEU A 153 8.28 18.26 4.50
CA LEU A 153 8.84 18.78 3.25
C LEU A 153 8.94 20.30 3.30
N TYR A 154 9.85 20.88 2.53
CA TYR A 154 9.89 22.34 2.36
C TYR A 154 9.03 22.78 1.17
N THR A 155 9.24 22.17 -0.01
CA THR A 155 8.50 22.53 -1.23
C THR A 155 7.69 21.39 -1.80
N ASP A 156 8.30 20.22 -1.94
CA ASP A 156 7.77 19.10 -2.71
C ASP A 156 8.33 17.76 -2.24
N LEU A 157 7.80 16.67 -2.80
CA LEU A 157 8.24 15.30 -2.57
C LEU A 157 9.55 14.95 -3.32
N LYS A 158 10.22 15.91 -3.96
CA LYS A 158 11.51 15.69 -4.63
C LYS A 158 12.67 16.13 -3.74
N GLY A 159 12.42 16.42 -2.47
CA GLY A 159 13.45 16.84 -1.51
C GLY A 159 13.93 18.27 -1.71
N GLY A 160 13.15 19.12 -2.39
CA GLY A 160 13.52 20.52 -2.57
C GLY A 160 13.61 21.26 -1.23
N ASN A 161 14.75 21.91 -0.97
CA ASN A 161 14.97 22.90 0.09
C ASN A 161 15.72 24.10 -0.51
N PRO A 162 15.03 24.96 -1.28
CA PRO A 162 15.69 25.98 -2.12
C PRO A 162 16.36 27.08 -1.29
N THR A 163 15.85 27.36 -0.09
CA THR A 163 16.40 28.37 0.83
C THR A 163 17.53 27.81 1.68
N GLN A 164 17.79 26.49 1.62
CA GLN A 164 18.69 25.77 2.53
C GLN A 164 18.36 26.03 4.01
N SER A 165 17.07 26.26 4.30
CA SER A 165 16.62 26.59 5.63
C SER A 165 16.57 25.34 6.52
N SER A 166 16.65 25.57 7.82
CA SER A 166 16.31 24.59 8.86
C SER A 166 15.24 25.15 9.82
N ALA A 167 14.70 26.34 9.53
CA ALA A 167 13.72 26.99 10.38
C ALA A 167 12.40 26.21 10.40
N ASP A 168 11.84 25.98 11.59
CA ASP A 168 10.63 25.20 11.75
C ASP A 168 9.42 25.83 11.04
N ALA A 169 9.37 27.16 10.92
CA ALA A 169 8.29 27.85 10.20
C ALA A 169 8.26 27.59 8.68
N GLU A 170 9.36 27.07 8.10
CA GLU A 170 9.42 26.70 6.68
C GLU A 170 9.12 25.21 6.45
N LYS A 171 8.96 24.42 7.52
CA LYS A 171 8.69 22.98 7.45
C LYS A 171 7.19 22.74 7.30
N ARG A 172 6.82 21.93 6.31
CA ARG A 172 5.44 21.49 6.08
C ARG A 172 5.36 20.04 6.51
N PHE A 173 4.86 19.83 7.73
CA PHE A 173 4.77 18.51 8.35
C PHE A 173 3.69 17.65 7.69
N VAL A 174 4.04 16.39 7.43
CA VAL A 174 3.08 15.39 6.95
C VAL A 174 2.11 15.09 8.10
N GLY A 175 0.81 14.99 7.79
CA GLY A 175 -0.23 14.81 8.79
C GLY A 175 -0.79 16.10 9.38
N LEU A 176 -0.18 17.26 9.11
CA LEU A 176 -0.65 18.55 9.63
C LEU A 176 -1.14 19.50 8.52
N GLY A 177 -2.18 20.27 8.85
CA GLY A 177 -2.70 21.34 8.00
C GLY A 177 -2.99 20.87 6.57
N PRO A 178 -2.42 21.52 5.52
CA PRO A 178 -2.66 21.13 4.13
C PRO A 178 -2.13 19.74 3.73
N LEU A 179 -1.32 19.10 4.58
CA LEU A 179 -0.76 17.76 4.37
C LEU A 179 -1.36 16.73 5.33
N ALA A 180 -2.48 17.06 5.99
CA ALA A 180 -3.27 16.09 6.71
C ALA A 180 -3.72 14.96 5.78
N LEU A 181 -3.56 13.74 6.26
CA LEU A 181 -3.96 12.53 5.56
C LEU A 181 -5.47 12.41 5.60
N ALA A 182 -6.04 12.18 4.43
CA ALA A 182 -7.41 11.73 4.34
C ALA A 182 -7.47 10.27 4.78
N ARG A 183 -8.62 9.88 5.33
CA ARG A 183 -8.93 8.50 5.67
C ARG A 183 -8.59 7.53 4.54
N ASP A 184 -7.96 6.41 4.89
CA ASP A 184 -7.54 5.35 3.96
C ASP A 184 -6.53 5.84 2.89
N HIS A 185 -5.83 6.96 3.13
CA HIS A 185 -4.77 7.47 2.25
C HIS A 185 -3.39 7.37 2.89
N GLY A 186 -2.39 7.30 2.03
CA GLY A 186 -0.98 7.38 2.39
C GLY A 186 -0.43 8.78 2.57
N PRO A 187 0.81 8.90 3.06
CA PRO A 187 1.51 10.16 3.29
C PRO A 187 1.70 11.02 2.04
N THR A 188 1.61 10.41 0.85
CA THR A 188 1.67 11.11 -0.45
C THR A 188 0.30 11.34 -1.07
N GLY A 189 -0.78 10.99 -0.38
CA GLY A 189 -2.15 11.09 -0.88
C GLY A 189 -2.59 9.91 -1.76
N ALA A 190 -1.82 8.81 -1.82
CA ALA A 190 -2.24 7.60 -2.51
C ALA A 190 -3.44 6.95 -1.79
N TYR A 191 -4.52 6.65 -2.52
CA TYR A 191 -5.75 6.12 -1.94
C TYR A 191 -5.79 4.59 -1.96
N LEU A 192 -6.04 3.97 -0.81
CA LEU A 192 -6.08 2.51 -0.66
C LEU A 192 -7.04 1.81 -1.63
N LYS A 193 -8.21 2.41 -1.90
CA LYS A 193 -9.20 1.86 -2.83
C LYS A 193 -8.70 1.74 -4.27
N GLY A 194 -7.59 2.40 -4.60
CA GLY A 194 -6.97 2.38 -5.91
C GLY A 194 -6.94 3.75 -6.56
N GLY A 195 -6.22 3.82 -7.67
CA GLY A 195 -5.98 5.05 -8.41
C GLY A 195 -4.98 4.80 -9.52
N ASP A 196 -4.36 5.88 -10.00
CA ASP A 196 -3.25 5.78 -10.94
C ASP A 196 -1.93 5.97 -10.16
N LEU A 197 -0.93 5.13 -10.43
CA LEU A 197 0.41 5.28 -9.87
C LEU A 197 1.04 6.59 -10.35
N GLU A 198 1.84 7.20 -9.49
CA GLU A 198 2.54 8.45 -9.78
C GLU A 198 4.04 8.20 -9.98
N TRP A 199 4.69 9.00 -10.83
CA TRP A 199 6.11 8.88 -11.10
C TRP A 199 6.95 9.54 -10.02
N SER A 200 7.85 8.77 -9.40
CA SER A 200 8.73 9.24 -8.32
C SER A 200 9.80 10.27 -8.77
N GLY A 201 9.92 10.51 -10.08
CA GLY A 201 10.86 11.49 -10.61
C GLY A 201 12.32 11.08 -10.53
N GLU A 202 13.21 11.99 -10.88
CA GLU A 202 14.66 11.77 -10.97
C GLU A 202 15.35 11.53 -9.62
N GLN A 203 14.73 12.02 -8.56
CA GLN A 203 15.28 11.95 -7.20
C GLN A 203 14.55 10.94 -6.33
N GLY A 204 13.46 10.32 -6.81
CA GLY A 204 12.56 9.55 -5.96
C GLY A 204 11.73 10.44 -5.04
N THR A 205 10.92 9.79 -4.22
CA THR A 205 10.12 10.48 -3.20
C THR A 205 10.96 10.69 -1.95
N VAL A 206 11.19 11.96 -1.59
CA VAL A 206 12.09 12.38 -0.51
C VAL A 206 11.35 13.30 0.45
N VAL A 207 11.47 13.00 1.74
CA VAL A 207 11.01 13.82 2.87
C VAL A 207 12.18 14.06 3.83
N PHE A 208 12.00 14.95 4.79
CA PHE A 208 12.96 15.24 5.85
C PHE A 208 12.40 14.77 7.19
N THR A 209 13.29 14.53 8.15
CA THR A 209 12.94 14.10 9.51
C THR A 209 13.02 15.21 10.53
N LYS A 210 12.14 15.18 11.52
CA LYS A 210 12.15 15.98 12.74
C LYS A 210 12.05 15.03 13.95
N SER A 211 13.12 14.96 14.73
CA SER A 211 13.19 14.27 16.01
C SER A 211 14.27 14.92 16.89
N PRO A 212 14.33 14.63 18.20
CA PRO A 212 15.41 15.13 19.06
C PRO A 212 16.82 14.75 18.59
N LEU A 213 16.95 13.62 17.87
CA LEU A 213 18.25 13.08 17.43
C LEU A 213 18.59 13.41 15.98
N LEU A 214 17.57 13.49 15.11
CA LEU A 214 17.69 13.72 13.68
C LEU A 214 16.73 14.83 13.27
N ASP A 215 17.28 15.96 12.83
CA ASP A 215 16.54 17.05 12.20
C ASP A 215 17.17 17.35 10.84
N ASN A 216 16.34 17.67 9.85
CA ASN A 216 16.76 18.02 8.49
C ASN A 216 17.57 16.95 7.77
N VAL A 217 17.38 15.69 8.14
CA VAL A 217 17.99 14.55 7.44
C VAL A 217 17.03 14.07 6.35
N PRO A 218 17.43 14.10 5.07
CA PRO A 218 16.60 13.63 3.97
C PRO A 218 16.50 12.10 4.00
N ILE A 219 15.27 11.59 3.94
CA ILE A 219 14.96 10.18 3.77
C ILE A 219 14.28 10.00 2.43
N ARG A 220 14.80 9.05 1.65
CA ARG A 220 14.21 8.61 0.40
C ARG A 220 13.24 7.47 0.70
N LEU A 221 11.95 7.72 0.52
CA LEU A 221 10.90 6.74 0.74
C LEU A 221 10.76 5.80 -0.46
N THR A 222 11.04 6.29 -1.66
CA THR A 222 11.01 5.47 -2.88
C THR A 222 12.19 5.77 -3.81
N ASN A 223 12.63 4.74 -4.54
CA ASN A 223 13.68 4.86 -5.52
C ASN A 223 13.32 5.81 -6.68
N PRO A 224 14.31 6.44 -7.34
CA PRO A 224 14.08 7.24 -8.54
C PRO A 224 13.47 6.45 -9.67
N ARG A 225 12.73 7.17 -10.51
CA ARG A 225 12.27 6.70 -11.82
C ARG A 225 11.49 5.40 -11.75
N ILE A 226 10.60 5.31 -10.77
CA ILE A 226 9.65 4.21 -10.61
C ILE A 226 8.24 4.78 -10.46
N TRP A 227 7.23 3.98 -10.75
CA TRP A 227 5.84 4.34 -10.55
C TRP A 227 5.40 3.88 -9.17
N GLU A 228 4.72 4.71 -8.40
CA GLU A 228 4.40 4.42 -7.01
C GLU A 228 2.97 4.77 -6.59
N ALA A 229 2.46 4.00 -5.64
CA ALA A 229 1.44 4.40 -4.68
C ALA A 229 2.06 4.18 -3.31
N LEU A 230 2.59 5.27 -2.73
CA LEU A 230 3.41 5.21 -1.53
C LEU A 230 2.55 5.27 -0.27
N GLY A 231 2.83 4.32 0.63
CA GLY A 231 2.29 4.26 1.97
C GLY A 231 0.78 4.03 2.01
N LEU A 232 0.27 2.97 1.39
CA LEU A 232 -1.12 2.52 1.49
C LEU A 232 -1.37 1.85 2.85
N PRO A 233 -2.41 2.23 3.62
CA PRO A 233 -2.67 1.69 4.97
C PRO A 233 -3.22 0.25 4.92
N LEU A 234 -2.46 -0.68 4.38
CA LEU A 234 -2.92 -2.05 4.20
C LEU A 234 -3.07 -2.81 5.50
N THR A 235 -4.11 -3.63 5.55
CA THR A 235 -4.41 -4.47 6.71
C THR A 235 -4.31 -5.94 6.31
N PRO A 236 -4.05 -6.86 7.25
CA PRO A 236 -4.11 -8.30 6.97
C PRO A 236 -5.56 -8.81 6.83
N LEU A 237 -6.54 -7.92 6.94
CA LEU A 237 -7.96 -8.24 7.02
C LEU A 237 -8.67 -7.86 5.72
N LEU A 238 -9.57 -8.72 5.26
CA LEU A 238 -10.22 -8.54 3.97
C LEU A 238 -11.54 -7.77 4.08
N ASP A 239 -11.89 -7.01 3.04
CA ASP A 239 -13.14 -6.25 2.97
C ASP A 239 -14.32 -7.20 3.13
N SER A 240 -14.36 -8.26 2.32
CA SER A 240 -15.44 -9.26 2.26
C SER A 240 -15.69 -9.96 3.60
N GLU A 241 -14.67 -10.03 4.46
CA GLU A 241 -14.74 -10.67 5.77
C GLU A 241 -15.02 -9.68 6.90
N ARG A 242 -14.68 -8.39 6.74
CA ARG A 242 -14.73 -7.41 7.82
C ARG A 242 -15.73 -6.28 7.63
N GLU A 243 -16.22 -6.02 6.43
CA GLU A 243 -17.17 -4.96 6.16
C GLU A 243 -18.42 -5.10 7.05
N GLY A 244 -18.77 -4.02 7.75
CA GLY A 244 -19.90 -3.99 8.68
C GLY A 244 -19.71 -4.77 10.00
N LYS A 245 -18.55 -5.39 10.25
CA LYS A 245 -18.25 -6.11 11.50
C LYS A 245 -17.44 -5.25 12.45
N SER A 246 -17.65 -5.43 13.76
CA SER A 246 -16.83 -4.79 14.77
C SER A 246 -15.43 -5.38 14.78
N PHE A 247 -14.38 -4.55 14.80
CA PHE A 247 -12.99 -4.99 14.95
C PHE A 247 -12.77 -5.92 16.16
N ARG A 248 -13.60 -5.82 17.21
CA ARG A 248 -13.53 -6.71 18.40
C ARG A 248 -13.85 -8.17 18.12
N THR A 249 -14.39 -8.48 16.94
CA THR A 249 -14.70 -9.86 16.53
C THR A 249 -13.62 -10.44 15.61
N VAL A 250 -12.46 -9.79 15.46
CA VAL A 250 -11.34 -10.35 14.71
C VAL A 250 -10.79 -11.57 15.45
N VAL A 251 -10.64 -12.67 14.72
CA VAL A 251 -10.01 -13.91 15.19
C VAL A 251 -8.78 -14.23 14.35
N GLU A 252 -7.97 -15.19 14.79
CA GLU A 252 -6.73 -15.55 14.08
C GLU A 252 -7.00 -16.06 12.65
N GLU A 253 -8.13 -16.71 12.42
CA GLU A 253 -8.54 -17.17 11.10
C GLU A 253 -8.90 -16.04 10.11
N ASP A 254 -9.18 -14.82 10.59
CA ASP A 254 -9.45 -13.66 9.73
C ASP A 254 -8.16 -13.04 9.16
N ILE A 255 -6.99 -13.46 9.64
CA ILE A 255 -5.69 -12.86 9.32
C ILE A 255 -5.09 -13.50 8.08
N GLN A 256 -4.81 -12.68 7.08
CA GLN A 256 -4.03 -13.09 5.92
C GLN A 256 -2.62 -12.46 5.94
N PRO A 257 -1.55 -13.25 5.79
CA PRO A 257 -0.16 -12.76 5.89
C PRO A 257 0.32 -12.01 4.63
N PHE A 258 -0.58 -11.75 3.68
CA PHE A 258 -0.30 -10.98 2.48
C PHE A 258 -1.59 -10.37 1.92
N GLN A 259 -1.45 -9.34 1.08
CA GLN A 259 -2.51 -8.79 0.25
C GLN A 259 -2.15 -8.96 -1.21
N VAL A 260 -3.13 -8.84 -2.10
CA VAL A 260 -2.89 -9.00 -3.55
C VAL A 260 -3.10 -7.65 -4.22
N ALA A 261 -2.06 -7.13 -4.86
CA ALA A 261 -2.11 -5.92 -5.64
C ALA A 261 -2.16 -6.24 -7.13
N GLU A 262 -2.93 -5.44 -7.87
CA GLU A 262 -3.00 -5.48 -9.32
C GLU A 262 -2.62 -4.12 -9.89
N VAL A 263 -1.78 -4.11 -10.91
CA VAL A 263 -1.49 -2.92 -11.73
C VAL A 263 -1.82 -3.23 -13.18
N THR A 264 -2.69 -2.40 -13.76
CA THR A 264 -3.17 -2.52 -15.14
C THR A 264 -2.70 -1.32 -15.95
N LEU A 265 -2.15 -1.57 -17.15
CA LEU A 265 -1.90 -0.50 -18.11
C LEU A 265 -3.22 -0.11 -18.78
N VAL A 266 -3.62 1.15 -18.65
CA VAL A 266 -4.84 1.69 -19.26
C VAL A 266 -4.49 2.84 -20.21
N ASP A 267 -5.31 3.03 -21.23
CA ASP A 267 -5.23 4.20 -22.10
C ASP A 267 -5.52 5.48 -21.29
N ALA A 268 -4.72 6.53 -21.47
CA ALA A 268 -4.79 7.72 -20.60
C ALA A 268 -6.07 8.54 -20.81
N ASP A 269 -6.64 8.52 -22.01
CA ASP A 269 -7.78 9.36 -22.37
C ASP A 269 -9.10 8.62 -22.11
N SER A 270 -9.20 7.37 -22.57
CA SER A 270 -10.40 6.55 -22.43
C SER A 270 -10.49 5.80 -21.10
N GLY A 271 -9.35 5.54 -20.44
CA GLY A 271 -9.29 4.72 -19.23
C GLY A 271 -9.49 3.21 -19.46
N GLU A 272 -9.63 2.79 -20.72
CA GLU A 272 -9.84 1.39 -21.09
C GLU A 272 -8.55 0.58 -20.95
N PRO A 273 -8.62 -0.71 -20.54
CA PRO A 273 -7.43 -1.55 -20.42
C PRO A 273 -6.73 -1.77 -21.77
N VAL A 274 -5.42 -1.55 -21.79
CA VAL A 274 -4.59 -1.85 -22.96
C VAL A 274 -4.54 -3.36 -23.15
N ARG A 275 -4.81 -3.81 -24.37
CA ARG A 275 -4.68 -5.22 -24.76
C ARG A 275 -3.43 -5.41 -25.61
N GLY A 276 -2.66 -6.43 -25.31
CA GLY A 276 -1.52 -6.83 -26.13
C GLY A 276 -1.96 -7.52 -27.43
N THR A 277 -1.01 -7.81 -28.31
CA THR A 277 -1.23 -8.50 -29.59
C THR A 277 -2.01 -9.82 -29.47
N GLY A 278 -1.89 -10.53 -28.35
CA GLY A 278 -2.67 -11.75 -28.07
C GLY A 278 -4.09 -11.52 -27.54
N GLY A 279 -4.56 -10.27 -27.43
CA GLY A 279 -5.88 -9.88 -26.94
C GLY A 279 -6.02 -9.81 -25.41
N GLN A 280 -5.00 -10.25 -24.67
CA GLN A 280 -4.95 -10.21 -23.21
C GLN A 280 -4.75 -8.79 -22.70
N VAL A 281 -5.39 -8.46 -21.57
CA VAL A 281 -5.16 -7.19 -20.87
C VAL A 281 -3.73 -7.16 -20.33
N VAL A 282 -3.03 -6.05 -20.53
CA VAL A 282 -1.71 -5.80 -19.96
C VAL A 282 -1.88 -5.48 -18.47
N ARG A 283 -1.70 -6.51 -17.64
CA ARG A 283 -1.81 -6.43 -16.19
C ARG A 283 -0.73 -7.28 -15.54
N TYR A 284 -0.31 -6.89 -14.34
CA TYR A 284 0.41 -7.76 -13.43
C TYR A 284 -0.31 -7.82 -12.08
N THR A 285 -0.23 -8.98 -11.45
CA THR A 285 -0.73 -9.25 -10.10
C THR A 285 0.42 -9.75 -9.27
N GLY A 286 0.59 -9.22 -8.05
CA GLY A 286 1.53 -9.79 -7.10
C GLY A 286 1.04 -9.66 -5.66
N THR A 287 1.86 -10.16 -4.75
CA THR A 287 1.51 -10.29 -3.34
C THR A 287 2.35 -9.34 -2.50
N GLU A 288 1.67 -8.60 -1.65
CA GLU A 288 2.27 -7.70 -0.66
C GLU A 288 2.27 -8.42 0.68
N PRO A 289 3.44 -8.78 1.24
CA PRO A 289 3.47 -9.31 2.59
C PRO A 289 2.91 -8.25 3.56
N ILE A 290 2.08 -8.68 4.49
CA ILE A 290 1.54 -7.83 5.55
C ILE A 290 1.68 -8.61 6.85
N ASP A 291 2.42 -8.04 7.80
CA ASP A 291 2.39 -8.58 9.14
C ASP A 291 1.23 -7.94 9.92
N MET A 292 0.70 -8.72 10.85
CA MET A 292 -0.14 -8.20 11.90
C MET A 292 0.74 -7.92 13.12
N PRO A 293 0.71 -6.72 13.70
CA PRO A 293 1.40 -6.51 14.96
C PRO A 293 0.82 -7.51 15.97
N ALA A 294 1.66 -8.35 16.56
CA ALA A 294 1.27 -9.35 17.55
C ALA A 294 0.94 -8.70 18.90
N CYS A 295 0.17 -7.61 18.85
CA CYS A 295 -0.22 -6.79 19.99
C CYS A 295 -0.73 -7.64 21.15
N PRO A 296 -1.51 -8.72 20.98
CA PRO A 296 -1.94 -9.53 22.12
C PRO A 296 -0.79 -10.27 22.82
N ARG A 297 0.24 -10.71 22.09
CA ARG A 297 1.40 -11.41 22.68
C ARG A 297 2.29 -10.44 23.46
N CYS A 298 2.34 -9.18 23.07
CA CYS A 298 3.05 -8.12 23.78
C CYS A 298 2.16 -7.41 24.82
N HIS A 299 0.83 -7.36 24.65
CA HIS A 299 -0.08 -6.44 25.36
C HIS A 299 -1.29 -7.05 26.06
N ALA A 300 -1.67 -8.30 25.78
CA ALA A 300 -2.84 -8.91 26.42
C ALA A 300 -2.53 -9.56 27.79
N GLY A 301 -1.29 -9.42 28.29
CA GLY A 301 -0.92 -9.85 29.63
C GLY A 301 -1.21 -8.77 30.68
N PRO A 302 -1.43 -9.12 31.96
CA PRO A 302 -1.61 -8.16 33.06
C PRO A 302 -0.39 -7.27 33.33
N ARG A 303 0.74 -7.54 32.65
CA ARG A 303 1.96 -6.75 32.69
C ARG A 303 2.61 -6.73 31.30
N PRO A 304 2.03 -5.97 30.37
CA PRO A 304 2.40 -6.02 28.96
C PRO A 304 3.90 -5.66 28.72
N ASN A 305 4.52 -4.93 29.66
CA ASN A 305 5.87 -4.40 29.49
C ASN A 305 6.90 -4.89 30.55
N THR A 306 6.55 -5.81 31.44
CA THR A 306 7.50 -6.36 32.44
C THR A 306 8.76 -7.05 31.90
N PRO A 307 8.77 -7.68 30.71
CA PRO A 307 9.96 -8.40 30.27
C PRO A 307 11.17 -7.50 29.93
N TYR A 308 10.99 -6.18 29.81
CA TYR A 308 12.01 -5.26 29.29
C TYR A 308 12.20 -3.97 30.13
N PRO A 309 12.55 -4.06 31.42
CA PRO A 309 12.67 -2.90 32.31
C PRO A 309 13.68 -1.84 31.84
N GLY A 310 14.78 -2.26 31.21
CA GLY A 310 15.79 -1.33 30.67
C GLY A 310 15.36 -0.55 29.43
N VAL A 311 14.22 -0.90 28.80
CA VAL A 311 13.60 -0.09 27.76
C VAL A 311 12.82 1.06 28.40
N TRP A 312 12.15 0.81 29.54
CA TRP A 312 11.39 1.83 30.25
C TRP A 312 12.27 2.94 30.82
N GLU A 313 13.43 2.60 31.40
CA GLU A 313 14.38 3.60 31.88
C GLU A 313 14.87 4.55 30.77
N LYS A 314 14.97 4.06 29.53
CA LYS A 314 15.31 4.89 28.38
C LYS A 314 14.14 5.78 27.97
N VAL A 315 12.94 5.21 27.82
CA VAL A 315 11.72 5.97 27.49
C VAL A 315 11.45 7.08 28.51
N GLU A 316 11.63 6.83 29.82
CA GLU A 316 11.49 7.88 30.82
C GLU A 316 12.60 8.93 30.79
N ALA A 317 13.84 8.54 30.52
CA ALA A 317 14.95 9.48 30.36
C ALA A 317 14.80 10.37 29.10
N GLU A 318 13.99 9.94 28.16
CA GLU A 318 13.70 10.63 26.89
C GLU A 318 12.50 11.58 26.98
N ARG A 319 11.62 11.36 27.97
CA ARG A 319 10.50 12.25 28.31
C ARG A 319 10.88 13.45 29.18
N SER A 320 12.09 13.45 29.76
CA SER A 320 12.65 14.53 30.60
C SER A 320 13.56 15.47 29.83
#